data_AF-A0A2V7KMU2-F1
#
_entry.id   AF-A0A2V7KMU2-F1
#
_cell.length_a   1.000
_cell.length_b   1.000
_cell.length_c   1.000
_cell.angle_alpha   90.00
_cell.angle_beta   90.00
_cell.angle_gamma   90.00
#
_symmetry.space_group_name_H-M   'P 1'
#
loop_
_entity.id
_entity.type
_entity.pdbx_description
1 polymer ?
#
loop_
_entity_poly.entity_id
_entity_poly.type
_entity_poly.pdbx_seq_one_letter_code
_entity_poly.pdbx_strand_id
1 'polypeptide(L)'
;TLCAPFPRSAGRGAAGLPFKEDPLRRGLLFAGTERGAFVSFDDGDHWQPLQRNLPVTSVRDFVVYGNDLIVATHGRGFWVMDDISALRQLTGEVLQADAWLSRPADFINVTPGDDDGTPLQRDEPQTQNPPDGACIDYYLKTAAAGMTLEILDASGRVLRRWPAEPGSDTGRRGGRSTNGLPRVSPLWQPVPEAFSTTAGMHRVVWRPVAPPEPNAPGAAGAAGGGGGPRRGGGARLTGTFTARLTVNGRAYTQTFEVRADPRSEGR
;
A
#
# COMPACT_ATOMS: atom_id res chain seq x y z
N THR A 1 -8.82 -15.95 19.82
CA THR A 1 -7.74 -16.76 20.43
C THR A 1 -7.76 -18.15 19.86
N LEU A 2 -7.01 -18.39 18.79
CA LEU A 2 -6.69 -19.72 18.25
C LEU A 2 -5.26 -19.62 17.70
N CYS A 3 -4.28 -19.64 18.60
CA CYS A 3 -2.90 -19.94 18.23
C CYS A 3 -2.85 -21.45 17.99
N ALA A 4 -2.77 -21.88 16.74
CA ALA A 4 -2.30 -23.23 16.45
C ALA A 4 -0.79 -23.25 16.73
N PRO A 5 -0.27 -24.14 17.58
CA PRO A 5 1.17 -24.21 17.84
C PRO A 5 1.90 -24.66 16.57
N PHE A 6 2.77 -23.81 16.03
CA PHE A 6 3.80 -24.23 15.09
C PHE A 6 4.91 -24.91 15.90
N PRO A 7 5.39 -26.11 15.50
CA PRO A 7 6.38 -26.83 16.27
C PRO A 7 7.72 -26.07 16.31
N ARG A 8 8.21 -25.78 17.52
CA ARG A 8 9.47 -25.07 17.87
C ARG A 8 10.77 -25.74 17.39
N SER A 9 10.70 -26.78 16.56
CA SER A 9 11.87 -27.52 16.10
C SER A 9 11.87 -27.69 14.57
N ALA A 10 12.27 -26.64 13.86
CA ALA A 10 12.78 -26.80 12.49
C ALA A 10 14.25 -27.28 12.48
N GLY A 11 14.80 -27.68 13.63
CA GLY A 11 15.98 -28.54 13.72
C GLY A 11 15.56 -30.01 13.70
N ARG A 12 15.40 -30.58 12.48
CA ARG A 12 15.01 -31.97 12.16
C ARG A 12 13.51 -32.26 12.31
N GLY A 13 12.79 -32.33 11.18
CA GLY A 13 11.67 -33.29 11.05
C GLY A 13 10.26 -32.80 10.68
N ALA A 14 10.05 -31.59 10.18
CA ALA A 14 8.82 -31.26 9.45
C ALA A 14 9.13 -31.17 7.94
N ALA A 15 9.28 -32.32 7.30
CA ALA A 15 9.47 -32.36 5.85
C ALA A 15 8.18 -31.92 5.15
N GLY A 16 8.19 -30.77 4.48
CA GLY A 16 7.22 -30.45 3.42
C GLY A 16 6.50 -29.11 3.48
N LEU A 17 6.62 -28.30 4.54
CA LEU A 17 5.98 -26.97 4.59
C LEU A 17 6.98 -25.86 4.24
N PRO A 18 6.60 -24.89 3.39
CA PRO A 18 7.50 -23.81 3.00
C PRO A 18 7.72 -22.84 4.16
N PHE A 19 8.98 -22.43 4.33
CA PHE A 19 9.41 -21.45 5.31
C PHE A 19 10.38 -20.45 4.66
N LYS A 20 10.37 -19.21 5.13
CA LYS A 20 11.29 -18.17 4.66
C LYS A 20 11.59 -17.18 5.78
N GLU A 21 12.86 -16.86 5.99
CA GLU A 21 13.26 -15.73 6.81
C GLU A 21 13.43 -14.49 5.93
N ASP A 22 13.06 -13.32 6.45
CA ASP A 22 13.32 -12.05 5.78
C ASP A 22 14.83 -11.76 5.73
N PRO A 23 15.40 -11.40 4.57
CA PRO A 23 16.84 -11.18 4.44
C PRO A 23 17.34 -9.91 5.15
N LEU A 24 16.45 -8.97 5.50
CA LEU A 24 16.82 -7.69 6.12
C LEU A 24 16.55 -7.64 7.62
N ARG A 25 15.64 -8.48 8.13
CA ARG A 25 15.33 -8.62 9.55
C ARG A 25 15.44 -10.07 10.01
N ARG A 26 16.44 -10.33 10.84
CA ARG A 26 16.56 -11.60 11.57
C ARG A 26 15.36 -11.84 12.47
N GLY A 27 14.89 -13.08 12.50
CA GLY A 27 13.75 -13.52 13.32
C GLY A 27 12.38 -13.09 12.80
N LEU A 28 12.29 -12.38 11.66
CA LEU A 28 11.04 -12.21 10.92
C LEU A 28 10.89 -13.39 9.97
N LEU A 29 9.97 -14.29 10.30
CA LEU A 29 9.77 -15.55 9.58
C LEU A 29 8.39 -15.61 8.95
N PHE A 30 8.31 -16.25 7.79
CA PHE A 30 7.08 -16.59 7.09
C PHE A 30 6.98 -18.11 6.96
N ALA A 31 5.78 -18.64 7.19
CA ALA A 31 5.51 -20.07 7.03
C ALA A 31 4.19 -20.29 6.31
N GLY A 32 4.17 -21.31 5.45
CA GLY A 32 3.01 -21.70 4.67
C GLY A 32 2.40 -22.99 5.17
N THR A 33 1.11 -23.14 4.94
CA THR A 33 0.34 -24.34 5.27
C THR A 33 -0.57 -24.69 4.10
N GLU A 34 -1.25 -25.83 4.18
CA GLU A 34 -2.29 -26.22 3.22
C GLU A 34 -3.51 -25.27 3.20
N ARG A 35 -3.60 -24.29 4.12
CA ARG A 35 -4.74 -23.39 4.25
C ARG A 35 -4.41 -21.90 4.25
N GLY A 36 -3.12 -21.52 4.25
CA GLY A 36 -2.73 -20.11 4.31
C GLY A 36 -1.30 -19.88 4.78
N ALA A 37 -0.99 -18.61 5.01
CA ALA A 37 0.32 -18.13 5.43
C ALA A 37 0.30 -17.59 6.86
N PHE A 38 1.44 -17.68 7.53
CA PHE A 38 1.69 -17.21 8.89
C PHE A 38 2.96 -16.39 8.93
N VAL A 39 3.04 -15.48 9.90
CA VAL A 39 4.22 -14.68 10.20
C VAL A 39 4.59 -14.82 11.67
N SER A 40 5.89 -14.82 11.94
CA SER A 40 6.48 -14.75 13.27
C SER A 40 7.42 -13.55 13.33
N PHE A 41 7.42 -12.84 14.46
CA PHE A 41 8.26 -11.66 14.70
C PHE A 41 9.40 -11.91 15.71
N ASP A 42 9.46 -13.13 16.26
CA ASP A 42 10.33 -13.56 17.35
C ASP A 42 10.94 -14.94 17.09
N ASP A 43 11.50 -15.12 15.89
CA ASP A 43 12.29 -16.31 15.51
C ASP A 43 11.54 -17.65 15.62
N GLY A 44 10.22 -17.60 15.49
CA GLY A 44 9.35 -18.77 15.42
C GLY A 44 8.73 -19.16 16.76
N ASP A 45 8.91 -18.35 17.80
CA ASP A 45 8.28 -18.57 19.11
C ASP A 45 6.77 -18.35 19.07
N HIS A 46 6.31 -17.30 18.36
CA HIS A 46 4.90 -17.00 18.21
C HIS A 46 4.53 -16.77 16.75
N TRP A 47 3.50 -17.50 16.30
CA TRP A 47 2.98 -17.41 14.94
C TRP A 47 1.59 -16.80 14.92
N GLN A 48 1.36 -15.91 13.97
CA GLN A 48 0.07 -15.31 13.73
C GLN A 48 -0.32 -15.38 12.24
N PRO A 49 -1.62 -15.45 11.91
CA PRO A 49 -2.06 -15.52 10.53
C PRO A 49 -1.64 -14.29 9.71
N LEU A 50 -1.07 -14.53 8.53
CA LEU A 50 -0.81 -13.51 7.51
C LEU A 50 -1.80 -13.68 6.35
N GLN A 51 -3.09 -13.73 6.68
CA GLN A 51 -4.12 -14.12 5.72
C GLN A 51 -4.65 -12.95 4.88
N ARG A 52 -4.73 -11.71 5.41
CA ARG A 52 -5.26 -10.52 4.71
C ARG A 52 -6.40 -10.87 3.72
N ASN A 53 -6.19 -10.68 2.41
CA ASN A 53 -7.08 -11.11 1.33
C ASN A 53 -6.56 -12.34 0.55
N LEU A 54 -5.50 -12.99 1.04
CA LEU A 54 -5.02 -14.27 0.53
C LEU A 54 -6.16 -15.29 0.63
N PRO A 55 -6.54 -15.95 -0.47
CA PRO A 55 -7.53 -17.01 -0.43
C PRO A 55 -7.10 -18.15 0.50
N VAL A 56 -8.06 -18.85 1.10
CA VAL A 56 -7.76 -20.11 1.80
C VAL A 56 -7.30 -21.13 0.77
N THR A 57 -5.98 -21.27 0.63
CA THR A 57 -5.32 -22.15 -0.32
C THR A 57 -3.99 -22.61 0.24
N SER A 58 -3.47 -23.68 -0.34
CA SER A 58 -2.17 -24.22 0.02
C SER A 58 -1.06 -23.29 -0.45
N VAL A 59 -0.17 -22.93 0.48
CA VAL A 59 1.04 -22.16 0.20
C VAL A 59 2.18 -23.12 -0.07
N ARG A 60 2.86 -22.94 -1.19
CA ARG A 60 3.91 -23.84 -1.70
C ARG A 60 5.32 -23.28 -1.58
N ASP A 61 5.48 -21.96 -1.67
CA ASP A 61 6.77 -21.30 -1.49
C ASP A 61 6.61 -19.81 -1.17
N PHE A 62 7.68 -19.19 -0.69
CA PHE A 62 7.81 -17.75 -0.50
C PHE A 62 9.07 -17.21 -1.18
N VAL A 63 9.01 -15.99 -1.69
CA VAL A 63 10.18 -15.22 -2.12
C VAL A 63 10.03 -13.81 -1.57
N VAL A 64 11.11 -13.27 -0.98
CA VAL A 64 11.21 -11.84 -0.67
C VAL A 64 11.99 -11.19 -1.78
N TYR A 65 11.39 -10.22 -2.47
CA TYR A 65 12.02 -9.44 -3.52
C TYR A 65 11.92 -7.95 -3.20
N GLY A 66 13.05 -7.34 -2.83
CA GLY A 66 13.05 -5.98 -2.30
C GLY A 66 12.20 -5.88 -1.03
N ASN A 67 11.09 -5.15 -1.13
CA ASN A 67 10.12 -5.02 -0.05
C ASN A 67 8.86 -5.88 -0.28
N ASP A 68 8.77 -6.68 -1.32
CA ASP A 68 7.57 -7.47 -1.57
C ASP A 68 7.73 -8.90 -1.08
N LEU A 69 6.67 -9.45 -0.48
CA LEU A 69 6.58 -10.87 -0.18
C LEU A 69 5.70 -11.56 -1.22
N ILE A 70 6.33 -12.38 -2.05
CA ILE A 70 5.69 -13.18 -3.09
C ILE A 70 5.41 -14.57 -2.51
N VAL A 71 4.17 -15.01 -2.65
CA VAL A 71 3.67 -16.28 -2.11
C VAL A 71 3.18 -17.15 -3.27
N ALA A 72 3.84 -18.28 -3.50
CA ALA A 72 3.37 -19.26 -4.47
C ALA A 72 2.22 -20.07 -3.87
N THR A 73 1.09 -20.13 -4.58
CA THR A 73 -0.11 -20.81 -4.12
C THR A 73 -0.49 -21.98 -5.03
N HIS A 74 -1.11 -23.01 -4.46
CA HIS A 74 -1.64 -24.12 -5.24
C HIS A 74 -2.88 -23.70 -6.02
N GLY A 75 -2.86 -23.86 -7.34
CA GLY A 75 -4.02 -23.68 -8.22
C GLY A 75 -4.48 -22.23 -8.43
N ARG A 76 -3.75 -21.23 -7.92
CA ARG A 76 -4.14 -19.80 -8.02
C ARG A 76 -2.98 -18.85 -8.38
N GLY A 77 -1.88 -19.38 -8.91
CA GLY A 77 -0.69 -18.59 -9.27
C GLY A 77 0.08 -18.11 -8.05
N PHE A 78 0.57 -16.87 -8.08
CA PHE A 78 1.23 -16.23 -6.94
C PHE A 78 0.38 -15.08 -6.39
N TRP A 79 0.51 -14.83 -5.08
CA TRP A 79 -0.05 -13.68 -4.38
C TRP A 79 1.09 -12.81 -3.86
N VAL A 80 0.93 -11.49 -3.88
CA VAL A 80 1.98 -10.56 -3.45
C VAL A 80 1.43 -9.71 -2.31
N MET A 81 2.18 -9.65 -1.20
CA MET A 81 2.04 -8.57 -0.23
C MET A 81 3.03 -7.49 -0.63
N ASP A 82 2.49 -6.42 -1.20
CA ASP A 82 3.29 -5.24 -1.55
C ASP A 82 3.83 -4.60 -0.28
N ASP A 83 5.12 -4.29 -0.27
CA ASP A 83 5.82 -3.57 0.79
C ASP A 83 5.64 -4.12 2.23
N ILE A 84 6.51 -5.03 2.65
CA ILE A 84 6.62 -5.57 4.01
C ILE A 84 7.49 -4.69 4.94
N SER A 85 7.86 -3.48 4.54
CA SER A 85 8.76 -2.62 5.34
C SER A 85 8.21 -2.32 6.73
N ALA A 86 6.88 -2.20 6.87
CA ALA A 86 6.25 -2.08 8.18
C ALA A 86 6.43 -3.35 9.02
N LEU A 87 6.28 -4.54 8.44
CA LEU A 87 6.49 -5.81 9.16
C LEU A 87 7.92 -5.92 9.68
N ARG A 88 8.92 -5.43 8.93
CA ARG A 88 10.32 -5.37 9.38
C ARG A 88 10.53 -4.44 10.58
N GLN A 89 9.63 -3.49 10.83
CA GLN A 89 9.76 -2.55 11.94
C GLN A 89 8.93 -2.94 13.17
N LEU A 90 8.04 -3.93 13.06
CA LEU A 90 7.20 -4.36 14.18
C LEU A 90 7.97 -5.17 15.23
N THR A 91 8.35 -4.53 16.33
CA THR A 91 8.94 -5.19 17.50
C THR A 91 7.94 -5.29 18.65
N GLY A 92 8.26 -6.07 19.69
CA GLY A 92 7.47 -6.09 20.92
C GLY A 92 7.32 -4.69 21.53
N GLU A 93 8.34 -3.85 21.45
CA GLU A 93 8.32 -2.45 21.90
C GLU A 93 7.32 -1.60 21.11
N VAL A 94 7.29 -1.75 19.77
CA VAL A 94 6.33 -1.05 18.90
C VAL A 94 4.89 -1.43 19.26
N LEU A 95 4.63 -2.71 19.54
CA LEU A 95 3.30 -3.18 19.94
C LEU A 95 2.87 -2.71 21.35
N GLN A 96 3.82 -2.25 22.17
CA GLN A 96 3.49 -1.62 23.46
C GLN A 96 3.24 -0.12 23.37
N ALA A 97 3.75 0.55 22.34
CA ALA A 97 3.53 1.97 22.10
C ALA A 97 2.05 2.27 21.76
N ASP A 98 1.55 3.44 22.16
CA ASP A 98 0.16 3.85 21.87
C ASP A 98 -0.09 4.00 20.37
N ALA A 99 0.91 4.51 19.65
CA ALA A 99 0.90 4.64 18.20
C ALA A 99 2.34 4.53 17.66
N TRP A 100 2.46 4.11 16.41
CA TRP A 100 3.75 4.04 15.71
C TRP A 100 3.58 4.39 14.23
N LEU A 101 4.49 5.21 13.71
CA LEU A 101 4.62 5.49 12.28
C LEU A 101 5.86 4.76 11.76
N SER A 102 5.64 3.77 10.92
CA SER A 102 6.73 3.04 10.26
C SER A 102 7.43 3.97 9.28
N ARG A 103 8.75 3.86 9.18
CA ARG A 103 9.50 4.49 8.09
C ARG A 103 9.00 3.91 6.76
N PRO A 104 8.44 4.74 5.85
CA PRO A 104 8.02 4.26 4.54
C PRO A 104 9.22 3.75 3.74
N ALA A 105 8.97 2.79 2.85
CA ALA A 105 9.94 2.41 1.84
C ALA A 105 10.21 3.57 0.87
N ASP A 106 11.39 3.58 0.27
CA ASP A 106 11.65 4.45 -0.87
C ASP A 106 10.75 4.01 -2.04
N PHE A 107 10.13 4.99 -2.70
CA PHE A 107 9.14 4.74 -3.75
C PHE A 107 9.65 5.22 -5.11
N ILE A 108 9.50 4.39 -6.15
CA ILE A 108 9.79 4.81 -7.53
C ILE A 108 8.50 5.34 -8.15
N ASN A 109 8.52 6.61 -8.54
CA ASN A 109 7.35 7.28 -9.11
C ASN A 109 7.21 6.97 -10.61
N VAL A 110 6.84 5.72 -10.91
CA VAL A 110 6.76 5.18 -12.28
C VAL A 110 5.73 5.90 -13.12
N THR A 111 6.09 6.28 -14.34
CA THR A 111 5.16 6.80 -15.34
C THR A 111 4.42 5.64 -16.01
N PRO A 112 3.08 5.55 -15.89
CA PRO A 112 2.29 4.55 -16.61
C PRO A 112 2.60 4.61 -18.09
N GLY A 113 2.60 3.45 -18.75
CA GLY A 113 2.74 3.42 -20.21
C GLY A 113 1.58 4.18 -20.89
N ASP A 114 1.87 4.72 -22.07
CA ASP A 114 0.94 5.49 -22.91
C ASP A 114 0.03 4.59 -23.77
N ASP A 115 -0.12 3.31 -23.42
CA ASP A 115 -1.00 2.40 -24.17
C ASP A 115 -2.47 2.77 -23.89
N ASP A 116 -3.03 3.60 -24.78
CA ASP A 116 -4.45 3.95 -24.87
C ASP A 116 -5.31 2.78 -25.43
N GLY A 117 -4.85 1.54 -25.26
CA GLY A 117 -5.56 0.34 -25.69
C GLY A 117 -6.95 0.25 -25.07
N THR A 118 -7.85 -0.47 -25.74
CA THR A 118 -9.16 -0.80 -25.14
C THR A 118 -8.90 -1.53 -23.82
N PRO A 119 -9.45 -1.07 -22.68
CA PRO A 119 -9.32 -1.79 -21.42
C PRO A 119 -9.69 -3.26 -21.62
N LEU A 120 -8.90 -4.17 -21.06
CA LEU A 120 -9.19 -5.60 -21.07
C LEU A 120 -10.65 -5.84 -20.64
N GLN A 121 -11.31 -6.80 -21.27
CA GLN A 121 -12.69 -7.13 -20.93
C GLN A 121 -12.77 -7.47 -19.43
N ARG A 122 -13.87 -7.11 -18.76
CA ARG A 122 -14.05 -7.40 -17.32
C ARG A 122 -13.96 -8.90 -17.01
N ASP A 123 -14.35 -9.73 -18.00
CA ASP A 123 -14.37 -11.18 -17.88
C ASP A 123 -12.98 -11.81 -18.08
N GLU A 124 -11.99 -11.02 -18.51
CA GLU A 124 -10.60 -11.45 -18.52
C GLU A 124 -10.04 -11.43 -17.08
N PRO A 125 -9.38 -12.51 -16.64
CA PRO A 125 -8.75 -12.54 -15.33
C PRO A 125 -7.73 -11.41 -15.19
N GLN A 126 -8.01 -10.46 -14.31
CA GLN A 126 -7.10 -9.38 -13.96
C GLN A 126 -6.66 -9.51 -12.50
N THR A 127 -5.40 -9.19 -12.25
CA THR A 127 -4.87 -8.99 -10.90
C THR A 127 -4.67 -7.50 -10.66
N GLN A 128 -4.78 -7.10 -9.39
CA GLN A 128 -4.53 -5.71 -9.02
C GLN A 128 -3.03 -5.44 -9.11
N ASN A 129 -2.64 -4.39 -9.84
CA ASN A 129 -1.28 -3.88 -9.80
C ASN A 129 -0.95 -3.38 -8.39
N PRO A 130 0.34 -3.33 -8.02
CA PRO A 130 0.77 -2.73 -6.76
C PRO A 130 0.22 -1.30 -6.63
N PRO A 131 0.07 -0.78 -5.40
CA PRO A 131 -0.39 0.57 -5.17
C PRO A 131 0.46 1.58 -5.96
N ASP A 132 -0.22 2.43 -6.74
CA ASP A 132 0.39 3.54 -7.49
C ASP A 132 0.66 4.71 -6.51
N GLY A 133 1.58 4.51 -5.56
CA GLY A 133 1.95 5.50 -4.56
C GLY A 133 2.80 4.93 -3.41
N ALA A 134 3.39 5.82 -2.61
CA ALA A 134 4.17 5.46 -1.45
C ALA A 134 3.27 4.91 -0.33
N CYS A 135 3.60 3.73 0.19
CA CYS A 135 2.87 3.09 1.29
C CYS A 135 3.29 3.71 2.62
N ILE A 136 2.33 4.32 3.32
CA ILE A 136 2.50 4.93 4.64
C ILE A 136 1.76 4.08 5.66
N ASP A 137 2.52 3.31 6.43
CA ASP A 137 1.99 2.37 7.41
C ASP A 137 2.08 2.91 8.83
N TYR A 138 1.02 2.72 9.59
CA TYR A 138 0.97 3.06 11.01
C TYR A 138 0.26 2.02 11.85
N TYR A 139 0.60 1.98 13.13
CA TYR A 139 0.00 1.15 14.16
C TYR A 139 -0.71 2.03 15.18
N LEU A 140 -1.88 1.59 15.62
CA LEU A 140 -2.59 2.14 16.77
C LEU A 140 -2.89 1.01 17.76
N LYS A 141 -2.46 1.16 19.02
CA LYS A 141 -2.75 0.16 20.07
C LYS A 141 -4.23 0.11 20.39
N THR A 142 -4.87 1.28 20.43
CA THR A 142 -6.31 1.46 20.61
C THR A 142 -6.84 2.43 19.56
N ALA A 143 -8.16 2.44 19.35
CA ALA A 143 -8.75 3.42 18.44
C ALA A 143 -8.45 4.86 18.89
N ALA A 144 -8.22 5.76 17.94
CA ALA A 144 -7.95 7.18 18.18
C ALA A 144 -9.20 8.02 17.89
N ALA A 145 -9.55 8.93 18.81
CA ALA A 145 -10.68 9.84 18.61
C ALA A 145 -10.38 10.96 17.60
N GLY A 146 -9.12 11.40 17.55
CA GLY A 146 -8.64 12.41 16.62
C GLY A 146 -7.20 12.12 16.22
N MET A 147 -6.96 12.06 14.91
CA MET A 147 -5.65 11.79 14.35
C MET A 147 -5.52 12.47 12.99
N THR A 148 -4.31 12.94 12.68
CA THR A 148 -3.97 13.44 11.35
C THR A 148 -2.75 12.72 10.80
N LEU A 149 -2.72 12.52 9.50
CA LEU A 149 -1.53 12.12 8.76
C LEU A 149 -1.23 13.19 7.73
N GLU A 150 0.02 13.62 7.63
CA GLU A 150 0.45 14.66 6.68
C GLU A 150 1.68 14.19 5.92
N ILE A 151 1.75 14.54 4.63
CA ILE A 151 2.98 14.46 3.84
C ILE A 151 3.50 15.87 3.64
N LEU A 152 4.78 16.07 3.95
CA LEU A 152 5.47 17.34 3.81
C LEU A 152 6.60 17.21 2.79
N ASP A 153 6.85 18.27 2.04
CA ASP A 153 8.06 18.40 1.23
C ASP A 153 9.28 18.76 2.08
N ALA A 154 10.47 18.80 1.45
CA ALA A 154 11.73 19.14 2.10
C ALA A 154 11.76 20.55 2.74
N SER A 155 10.85 21.46 2.36
CA SER A 155 10.73 22.79 2.98
C SER A 155 9.82 22.80 4.22
N GLY A 156 9.17 21.68 4.54
CA GLY A 156 8.18 21.58 5.61
C GLY A 156 6.78 22.05 5.19
N ARG A 157 6.52 22.24 3.90
CA ARG A 157 5.17 22.55 3.40
C ARG A 157 4.35 21.27 3.29
N VAL A 158 3.13 21.29 3.82
CA VAL A 158 2.18 20.17 3.74
C VAL A 158 1.65 20.03 2.31
N LEU A 159 1.87 18.87 1.70
CA LEU A 159 1.40 18.50 0.36
C LEU A 159 0.08 17.74 0.39
N ARG A 160 -0.12 16.92 1.42
CA ARG A 160 -1.34 16.12 1.61
C ARG A 160 -1.62 15.94 3.09
N ARG A 161 -2.90 15.91 3.45
CA ARG A 161 -3.39 15.66 4.81
C ARG A 161 -4.55 14.66 4.78
N TRP A 162 -4.60 13.79 5.80
CA TRP A 162 -5.73 12.94 6.14
C TRP A 162 -6.21 13.20 7.59
N PRO A 163 -7.51 13.07 7.90
CA PRO A 163 -8.58 12.93 6.90
C PRO A 163 -8.60 14.17 6.00
N ALA A 164 -9.06 14.00 4.76
CA ALA A 164 -9.17 15.11 3.84
C ALA A 164 -10.15 16.15 4.41
N GLU A 165 -9.83 17.44 4.32
CA GLU A 165 -10.78 18.48 4.68
C GLU A 165 -12.06 18.31 3.85
N PRO A 166 -13.25 18.48 4.45
CA PRO A 166 -14.50 18.41 3.70
C PRO A 166 -14.46 19.31 2.45
N GLY A 167 -14.58 18.73 1.26
CA GLY A 167 -14.50 19.45 -0.02
C GLY A 167 -13.13 19.50 -0.70
N SER A 168 -12.06 18.97 -0.08
CA SER A 168 -10.73 18.84 -0.68
C SER A 168 -10.53 17.58 -1.53
N ASP A 169 -11.55 16.71 -1.60
CA ASP A 169 -11.55 15.52 -2.44
C ASP A 169 -11.64 15.93 -3.92
N THR A 170 -10.47 16.14 -4.53
CA THR A 170 -10.30 16.18 -5.98
C THR A 170 -10.30 14.79 -6.60
N GLY A 171 -10.52 13.75 -5.79
CA GLY A 171 -10.87 12.42 -6.24
C GLY A 171 -11.99 12.56 -7.26
N ARG A 172 -11.63 12.28 -8.51
CA ARG A 172 -12.44 12.39 -9.71
C ARG A 172 -13.67 11.50 -9.51
N ARG A 173 -14.68 11.98 -8.77
CA ARG A 173 -16.06 11.53 -8.90
C ARG A 173 -16.30 11.63 -10.38
N GLY A 174 -16.32 10.48 -11.07
CA GLY A 174 -16.44 10.43 -12.52
C GLY A 174 -17.51 11.43 -12.91
N GLY A 175 -17.09 12.56 -13.50
CA GLY A 175 -17.91 13.76 -13.50
C GLY A 175 -19.30 13.44 -14.01
N ARG A 176 -20.36 14.06 -13.52
CA ARG A 176 -21.65 13.83 -14.17
C ARG A 176 -21.57 14.35 -15.61
N SER A 177 -22.15 13.62 -16.54
CA SER A 177 -22.52 14.14 -17.84
C SER A 177 -23.44 15.36 -17.63
N THR A 178 -23.60 16.19 -18.66
CA THR A 178 -24.58 17.31 -18.66
C THR A 178 -25.99 16.86 -18.28
N ASN A 179 -26.27 15.56 -18.41
CA ASN A 179 -27.57 14.94 -18.12
C ASN A 179 -27.59 14.21 -16.76
N GLY A 180 -26.64 14.45 -15.87
CA GLY A 180 -26.65 13.92 -14.49
C GLY A 180 -26.18 12.47 -14.31
N LEU A 181 -25.88 11.75 -15.39
CA LEU A 181 -25.32 10.38 -15.33
C LEU A 181 -23.83 10.39 -14.97
N PRO A 182 -23.32 9.49 -14.11
CA PRO A 182 -21.89 9.35 -13.87
C PRO A 182 -21.14 9.06 -15.19
N ARG A 183 -20.08 9.84 -15.52
CA ARG A 183 -19.23 9.56 -16.71
C ARG A 183 -18.47 8.24 -16.59
N VAL A 184 -18.39 7.68 -15.39
CA VAL A 184 -17.74 6.41 -15.10
C VAL A 184 -18.73 5.58 -14.30
N SER A 185 -19.01 4.36 -14.75
CA SER A 185 -19.89 3.45 -14.01
C SER A 185 -19.36 3.27 -12.57
N PRO A 186 -20.25 3.19 -11.55
CA PRO A 186 -19.85 2.90 -10.17
C PRO A 186 -18.93 1.69 -10.03
N LEU A 187 -19.04 0.71 -10.94
CA LEU A 187 -18.19 -0.49 -11.00
C LEU A 187 -16.72 -0.22 -11.37
N TRP A 188 -16.38 1.02 -11.75
CA TRP A 188 -15.03 1.46 -12.12
C TRP A 188 -14.57 2.65 -11.25
N GLN A 189 -15.30 2.96 -10.17
CA GLN A 189 -14.87 3.97 -9.21
C GLN A 189 -13.82 3.37 -8.27
N PRO A 190 -12.69 4.05 -8.02
CA PRO A 190 -11.72 3.59 -7.04
C PRO A 190 -12.37 3.55 -5.65
N VAL A 191 -12.11 2.48 -4.90
CA VAL A 191 -12.52 2.37 -3.50
C VAL A 191 -11.83 3.49 -2.71
N PRO A 192 -12.55 4.27 -1.88
CA PRO A 192 -11.95 5.34 -1.10
C PRO A 192 -10.75 4.85 -0.28
N GLU A 193 -9.72 5.68 -0.24
CA GLU A 193 -8.50 5.41 0.50
C GLU A 193 -8.80 5.31 2.00
N ALA A 194 -8.50 4.15 2.61
CA ALA A 194 -8.88 3.84 3.97
C ALA A 194 -7.96 4.53 4.99
N PHE A 195 -8.24 5.79 5.32
CA PHE A 195 -7.73 6.38 6.54
C PHE A 195 -8.59 5.92 7.72
N SER A 196 -8.06 5.01 8.55
CA SER A 196 -8.79 4.38 9.65
C SER A 196 -8.20 4.74 10.99
N THR A 197 -9.05 5.13 11.94
CA THR A 197 -8.64 5.44 13.31
C THR A 197 -8.85 4.27 14.27
N THR A 198 -9.17 3.07 13.78
CA THR A 198 -9.39 1.89 14.64
C THR A 198 -8.09 1.31 15.20
N ALA A 199 -8.17 0.43 16.19
CA ALA A 199 -6.99 -0.29 16.68
C ALA A 199 -6.42 -1.22 15.60
N GLY A 200 -5.10 -1.35 15.54
CA GLY A 200 -4.38 -2.25 14.64
C GLY A 200 -3.47 -1.54 13.63
N MET A 201 -3.03 -2.30 12.64
CA MET A 201 -2.17 -1.85 11.55
C MET A 201 -2.98 -1.33 10.37
N HIS A 202 -2.64 -0.14 9.90
CA HIS A 202 -3.29 0.56 8.79
C HIS A 202 -2.27 1.04 7.76
N ARG A 203 -2.73 1.16 6.52
CA ARG A 203 -1.95 1.66 5.37
C ARG A 203 -2.70 2.77 4.67
N VAL A 204 -2.00 3.84 4.35
CA VAL A 204 -2.42 4.91 3.45
C VAL A 204 -1.45 4.94 2.26
N VAL A 205 -1.92 5.24 1.04
CA VAL A 205 -1.13 5.21 -0.19
C VAL A 205 -1.06 6.60 -0.80
N TRP A 206 0.05 7.30 -0.54
CA TRP A 206 0.24 8.63 -1.08
C TRP A 206 0.74 8.60 -2.53
N ARG A 207 -0.08 9.12 -3.45
CA ARG A 207 0.32 9.41 -4.83
C ARG A 207 1.18 10.68 -4.89
N PRO A 208 2.48 10.62 -5.26
CA PRO A 208 3.34 11.79 -5.34
C PRO A 208 3.14 12.50 -6.68
N VAL A 209 2.01 13.20 -6.80
CA VAL A 209 1.70 14.07 -7.94
C VAL A 209 1.37 15.46 -7.42
N ALA A 210 1.86 16.49 -8.10
CA ALA A 210 1.51 17.86 -7.80
C ALA A 210 -0.02 18.01 -7.91
N PRO A 211 -0.66 18.77 -7.00
CA PRO A 211 -2.06 19.10 -7.16
C PRO A 211 -2.26 19.83 -8.50
N PRO A 212 -3.39 19.60 -9.20
CA PRO A 212 -3.67 20.31 -10.45
C PRO A 212 -3.70 21.82 -10.18
N GLU A 213 -2.99 22.60 -11.01
CA GLU A 213 -3.04 24.06 -10.86
C GLU A 213 -4.48 24.55 -11.10
N PRO A 214 -5.01 25.48 -10.27
CA PRO A 214 -6.39 25.95 -10.38
C PRO A 214 -6.79 26.51 -11.76
N ASN A 215 -5.83 26.86 -12.62
CA ASN A 215 -6.06 27.49 -13.93
C ASN A 215 -5.17 26.94 -15.07
N ALA A 216 -4.71 25.68 -14.99
CA ALA A 216 -3.93 25.11 -16.10
C ALA A 216 -4.75 25.11 -17.42
N PRO A 217 -4.25 25.72 -18.51
CA PRO A 217 -4.92 25.68 -19.81
C PRO A 217 -5.02 24.22 -20.28
N GLY A 218 -6.24 23.67 -20.30
CA GLY A 218 -6.49 22.27 -20.69
C GLY A 218 -7.40 21.48 -19.75
N ALA A 219 -7.77 22.02 -18.58
CA ALA A 219 -8.73 21.37 -17.67
C ALA A 219 -10.17 21.27 -18.25
N ALA A 220 -10.49 22.07 -19.27
CA ALA A 220 -11.75 22.05 -20.00
C ALA A 220 -11.53 21.63 -21.46
N GLY A 221 -11.36 20.33 -21.73
CA GLY A 221 -11.13 19.89 -23.11
C GLY A 221 -10.82 18.41 -23.31
N ALA A 222 -11.65 17.51 -22.78
CA ALA A 222 -11.66 16.10 -23.19
C ALA A 222 -13.10 15.60 -23.34
N ALA A 223 -13.94 16.41 -23.97
CA ALA A 223 -15.28 16.03 -24.43
C ALA A 223 -15.25 15.99 -25.96
N GLY A 224 -14.73 14.91 -26.52
CA GLY A 224 -14.71 14.72 -27.97
C GLY A 224 -13.71 13.66 -28.40
N GLY A 225 -14.20 12.45 -28.70
CA GLY A 225 -13.42 11.35 -29.28
C GLY A 225 -13.09 10.26 -28.27
N GLY A 226 -13.36 9.01 -28.64
CA GLY A 226 -13.28 7.81 -27.80
C GLY A 226 -11.86 7.37 -27.44
N GLY A 227 -11.09 8.27 -26.84
CA GLY A 227 -9.87 7.93 -26.09
C GLY A 227 -10.23 7.80 -24.62
N GLY A 228 -9.75 6.75 -23.96
CA GLY A 228 -9.88 6.57 -22.52
C GLY A 228 -9.41 7.80 -21.73
N PRO A 229 -9.76 7.92 -20.45
CA PRO A 229 -9.37 9.08 -19.66
C PRO A 229 -7.85 9.20 -19.64
N ARG A 230 -7.31 10.18 -20.40
CA ARG A 230 -5.94 10.68 -20.22
C ARG A 230 -5.71 10.78 -18.71
N ARG A 231 -4.74 10.02 -18.19
CA ARG A 231 -4.28 10.13 -16.80
C ARG A 231 -3.55 11.46 -16.67
N GLY A 232 -4.30 12.57 -16.74
CA GLY A 232 -3.85 13.89 -16.35
C GLY A 232 -3.65 13.91 -14.84
N GLY A 233 -2.50 13.41 -14.41
CA GLY A 233 -1.95 13.70 -13.09
C GLY A 233 -1.05 14.92 -13.24
N GLY A 234 -1.06 15.81 -12.24
CA GLY A 234 -0.05 16.88 -12.17
C GLY A 234 1.37 16.31 -12.19
N ALA A 235 2.36 17.21 -12.31
CA ALA A 235 3.77 16.82 -12.36
C ALA A 235 4.13 15.82 -11.26
N ARG A 236 4.77 14.70 -11.64
CA ARG A 236 5.22 13.68 -10.68
C ARG A 236 6.28 14.29 -9.77
N LEU A 237 6.08 14.12 -8.46
CA LEU A 237 6.99 14.63 -7.44
C LEU A 237 8.10 13.61 -7.16
N THR A 238 9.32 14.10 -7.01
CA THR A 238 10.50 13.31 -6.62
C THR A 238 11.29 14.08 -5.56
N GLY A 239 12.18 13.39 -4.84
CA GLY A 239 12.99 13.95 -3.75
C GLY A 239 12.65 13.36 -2.39
N THR A 240 13.06 14.06 -1.34
CA THR A 240 12.82 13.63 0.06
C THR A 240 11.53 14.22 0.59
N PHE A 241 10.72 13.37 1.23
CA PHE A 241 9.46 13.74 1.85
C PHE A 241 9.42 13.28 3.31
N THR A 242 8.55 13.91 4.09
CA THR A 242 8.30 13.54 5.48
C THR A 242 6.85 13.13 5.65
N ALA A 243 6.60 11.93 6.16
CA ALA A 243 5.31 11.53 6.71
C ALA A 243 5.25 11.95 8.18
N ARG A 244 4.18 12.64 8.58
CA ARG A 244 3.92 13.06 9.96
C ARG A 244 2.55 12.56 10.42
N LEU A 245 2.55 11.66 11.39
CA LEU A 245 1.35 11.16 12.04
C LEU A 245 1.18 11.88 13.38
N THR A 246 0.04 12.50 13.62
CA THR A 246 -0.29 13.11 14.91
C THR A 246 -1.46 12.35 15.54
N VAL A 247 -1.23 11.77 16.73
CA VAL A 247 -2.24 11.01 17.49
C VAL A 247 -2.29 11.58 18.90
N ASN A 248 -3.48 12.00 19.34
CA ASN A 248 -3.68 12.56 20.69
C ASN A 248 -2.68 13.68 21.05
N GLY A 249 -2.32 14.53 20.08
CA GLY A 249 -1.38 15.65 20.26
C GLY A 249 0.11 15.27 20.17
N ARG A 250 0.47 13.99 20.08
CA ARG A 250 1.85 13.54 19.87
C ARG A 250 2.13 13.32 18.39
N ALA A 251 3.20 13.93 17.89
CA ALA A 251 3.65 13.78 16.51
C ALA A 251 4.74 12.70 16.37
N TYR A 252 4.62 11.89 15.32
CA TYR A 252 5.58 10.89 14.88
C TYR A 252 5.96 11.21 13.44
N THR A 253 7.26 11.30 13.15
CA THR A 253 7.75 11.73 11.83
C THR A 253 8.73 10.73 11.25
N GLN A 254 8.59 10.45 9.96
CA GLN A 254 9.49 9.59 9.22
C GLN A 254 9.80 10.19 7.85
N THR A 255 11.07 10.16 7.45
CA THR A 255 11.52 10.62 6.13
C THR A 255 11.66 9.45 5.17
N PHE A 256 11.32 9.66 3.90
CA PHE A 256 11.45 8.68 2.84
C PHE A 256 11.77 9.35 1.50
N GLU A 257 12.34 8.59 0.57
CA GLU A 257 12.72 9.07 -0.75
C GLU A 257 11.67 8.67 -1.80
N VAL A 258 11.34 9.59 -2.70
CA VAL A 258 10.61 9.30 -3.94
C VAL A 258 11.55 9.51 -5.11
N ARG A 259 11.90 8.43 -5.79
CA ARG A 259 12.80 8.43 -6.94
C ARG A 259 12.05 8.61 -8.24
N ALA A 260 12.73 9.21 -9.22
CA ALA A 260 12.21 9.29 -10.59
C ALA A 260 12.08 7.89 -11.21
N ASP A 261 11.22 7.78 -12.22
CA ASP A 261 11.18 6.58 -13.05
C ASP A 261 12.52 6.41 -13.77
N PRO A 262 13.26 5.30 -13.59
CA PRO A 262 14.56 5.11 -14.23
C PRO A 262 14.49 5.12 -15.76
N ARG A 263 13.31 4.91 -16.34
CA ARG A 263 13.09 5.00 -17.80
C ARG A 263 13.03 6.43 -18.32
N SER A 264 12.93 7.42 -17.44
CA SER A 264 12.85 8.83 -17.80
C SER A 264 14.22 9.51 -17.98
N GLU A 265 15.32 8.91 -17.49
CA GLU A 265 16.68 9.50 -17.54
C GLU A 265 17.37 9.45 -18.91
N GLY A 266 16.63 9.22 -20.00
CA GLY A 266 17.20 9.14 -21.36
C GLY A 266 16.27 9.62 -22.47
N ARG A 267 15.22 10.38 -22.15
CA ARG A 267 14.25 10.91 -23.12
C ARG A 267 14.37 12.41 -23.27
#